data_AF-A0A380PAW4-F1
#
_entry.id   AF-A0A380PAW4-F1
#
_cell.length_a   1.000
_cell.length_b   1.000
_cell.length_c   1.000
_cell.angle_alpha   90.00
_cell.angle_beta   90.00
_cell.angle_gamma   90.00
#
_symmetry.space_group_name_H-M   'P 1'
#
loop_
_entity.id
_entity.type
_entity.pdbx_description
1 polymer ?
#
loop_
_entity_poly.entity_id
_entity_poly.type
_entity_poly.pdbx_seq_one_letter_code
_entity_poly.pdbx_strand_id
1 'polypeptide(L)'
;MTRRNTVRAAGALLAAMAATALSGCGIRATEVPTDFGPAPSRAACQVAGGEMARPDAEEFTAAVSLVCGGRLVDVDRGLPLRERQAGDPVRMARALLKELGRAPSAGEERAGFSTDVRRRLTVSGPGEGDPREALRLGTLPENLSVFALAQVVCTFAQSPAAASDGSVVLGGPADAPLRRYSCTDEVRTRPGTAPTPAQTVSP
;
A
#
# COMPACT_ATOMS: atom_id res chain seq x y z
N MET A 1 -32.38 30.93 -89.20
CA MET A 1 -31.95 29.72 -88.47
C MET A 1 -30.83 30.14 -87.53
N THR A 2 -31.19 30.44 -86.28
CA THR A 2 -30.34 31.13 -85.32
C THR A 2 -30.64 30.55 -83.94
N ARG A 3 -29.61 30.46 -83.08
CA ARG A 3 -29.61 29.98 -81.68
C ARG A 3 -29.41 28.47 -81.50
N ARG A 4 -28.18 28.07 -81.15
CA ARG A 4 -27.92 26.96 -80.21
C ARG A 4 -26.45 26.79 -79.74
N ASN A 5 -25.56 27.76 -79.97
CA ASN A 5 -24.14 27.63 -79.57
C ASN A 5 -23.75 28.34 -78.25
N THR A 6 -24.67 29.01 -77.56
CA THR A 6 -24.32 29.80 -76.36
C THR A 6 -24.42 29.04 -75.03
N VAL A 7 -24.95 27.81 -75.01
CA VAL A 7 -25.22 27.07 -73.75
C VAL A 7 -23.98 26.32 -73.22
N ARG A 8 -22.98 26.02 -74.07
CA ARG A 8 -21.81 25.22 -73.65
C ARG A 8 -20.73 26.01 -72.91
N ALA A 9 -20.70 27.33 -73.04
CA ALA A 9 -19.68 28.17 -72.37
C ALA A 9 -20.00 28.45 -70.89
N ALA A 10 -21.28 28.45 -70.49
CA ALA A 10 -21.69 28.79 -69.12
C ALA A 10 -21.44 27.64 -68.12
N GLY A 11 -21.48 26.38 -68.57
CA GLY A 11 -21.27 25.22 -67.70
C GLY A 11 -19.81 25.03 -67.25
N ALA A 12 -18.84 25.44 -68.07
CA ALA A 12 -17.43 25.29 -67.76
C ALA A 12 -16.92 26.28 -66.70
N LEU A 13 -17.50 27.49 -66.65
CA LEU A 13 -17.13 28.52 -65.66
C LEU A 13 -17.67 28.23 -64.25
N LEU A 14 -18.84 27.61 -64.14
CA LEU A 14 -19.42 27.20 -62.84
C LEU A 14 -18.67 26.00 -62.21
N ALA A 15 -18.18 25.06 -63.03
CA ALA A 15 -17.38 23.94 -62.54
C ALA A 15 -15.98 24.38 -62.05
N ALA A 16 -15.39 25.41 -62.65
CA ALA A 16 -14.10 25.94 -62.24
C ALA A 16 -14.15 26.71 -60.90
N MET A 17 -15.26 27.40 -60.59
CA MET A 17 -15.42 28.10 -59.31
C MET A 17 -15.65 27.14 -58.12
N ALA A 18 -16.36 26.03 -58.32
CA ALA A 18 -16.62 25.05 -57.25
C ALA A 18 -15.37 24.30 -56.77
N ALA A 19 -14.32 24.18 -57.61
CA ALA A 19 -13.09 23.48 -57.27
C ALA A 19 -12.13 24.27 -56.35
N THR A 20 -12.35 25.58 -56.18
CA THR A 20 -11.47 26.44 -55.35
C THR A 20 -11.92 26.56 -53.89
N ALA A 21 -13.13 26.10 -53.54
CA ALA A 21 -13.66 26.16 -52.19
C ALA A 21 -13.18 25.02 -51.26
N LEU A 22 -12.33 24.11 -51.74
CA LEU A 22 -11.73 23.03 -50.93
C LEU A 22 -10.34 23.37 -50.38
N SER A 23 -9.92 24.64 -50.39
CA SER A 23 -8.77 25.06 -49.58
C SER A 23 -9.19 25.08 -48.10
N GLY A 24 -9.36 23.89 -47.52
CA GLY A 24 -9.45 23.73 -46.08
C GLY A 24 -8.23 24.40 -45.45
N CYS A 25 -8.47 25.26 -44.45
CA CYS A 25 -7.42 25.78 -43.59
C CYS A 25 -6.66 24.56 -43.05
N GLY A 26 -5.46 24.34 -43.60
CA GLY A 26 -4.63 23.20 -43.24
C GLY A 26 -4.30 23.29 -41.76
N ILE A 27 -4.96 22.47 -40.95
CA ILE A 27 -4.46 22.13 -39.62
C ILE A 27 -3.19 21.35 -39.89
N ARG A 28 -2.04 22.05 -39.87
CA ARG A 28 -0.77 21.36 -39.76
C ARG A 28 -0.82 20.67 -38.40
N ALA A 29 -0.75 19.34 -38.41
CA ALA A 29 -0.46 18.61 -37.21
C ALA A 29 0.88 19.16 -36.70
N THR A 30 0.82 19.95 -35.63
CA THR A 30 2.00 20.21 -34.83
C THR A 30 2.26 18.90 -34.12
N GLU A 31 3.05 18.03 -34.72
CA GLU A 31 3.67 16.90 -34.05
C GLU A 31 4.56 17.51 -32.96
N VAL A 32 4.00 17.65 -31.76
CA VAL A 32 4.80 17.90 -30.58
C VAL A 32 5.66 16.65 -30.42
N PRO A 33 7.00 16.75 -30.37
CA PRO A 33 7.84 15.63 -29.98
C PRO A 33 7.40 15.24 -28.57
N THR A 34 6.54 14.22 -28.47
CA THR A 34 6.12 13.69 -27.18
C THR A 34 7.21 12.77 -26.68
N ASP A 35 8.37 13.36 -26.39
CA ASP A 35 9.35 12.82 -25.47
C ASP A 35 8.88 13.16 -24.04
N PHE A 36 7.61 12.80 -23.75
CA PHE A 36 7.23 12.56 -22.38
C PHE A 36 7.89 11.23 -22.08
N GLY A 37 9.06 11.28 -21.43
CA GLY A 37 9.72 10.09 -20.88
C GLY A 37 8.70 9.16 -20.21
N PRO A 38 9.03 7.86 -20.05
CA PRO A 38 8.07 6.79 -19.79
C PRO A 38 6.95 7.24 -18.85
N ALA A 39 5.70 7.13 -19.32
CA ALA A 39 4.53 7.52 -18.53
C ALA A 39 4.68 6.99 -17.10
N PRO A 40 4.48 7.83 -16.06
CA PRO A 40 4.71 7.40 -14.68
C PRO A 40 3.92 6.13 -14.45
N SER A 41 4.64 5.04 -14.21
CA SER A 41 4.06 3.72 -14.11
C SER A 41 3.01 3.73 -13.01
N ARG A 42 1.77 3.38 -13.33
CA ARG A 42 0.68 3.17 -12.37
C ARG A 42 0.87 1.93 -11.49
N ALA A 43 2.06 1.34 -11.47
CA ALA A 43 2.43 0.30 -10.53
C ALA A 43 2.68 0.92 -9.14
N ALA A 44 1.66 1.59 -8.61
CA ALA A 44 1.64 2.02 -7.22
C ALA A 44 1.72 0.77 -6.34
N CYS A 45 2.45 0.85 -5.23
CA CYS A 45 2.59 -0.24 -4.28
C CYS A 45 3.37 -1.46 -4.82
N GLN A 46 4.28 -1.25 -5.78
CA GLN A 46 5.27 -2.25 -6.15
C GLN A 46 6.66 -1.65 -5.92
N VAL A 47 7.39 -2.22 -4.98
CA VAL A 47 8.84 -2.07 -4.99
C VAL A 47 9.31 -3.09 -6.02
N ALA A 48 9.81 -2.64 -7.18
CA ALA A 48 10.45 -3.54 -8.15
C ALA A 48 11.48 -4.35 -7.36
N GLY A 49 11.21 -5.66 -7.18
CA GLY A 49 11.78 -6.53 -6.16
C GLY A 49 13.13 -6.01 -5.73
N GLY A 50 13.10 -5.17 -4.68
CA GLY A 50 14.25 -4.34 -4.33
C GLY A 50 15.40 -5.31 -4.16
N GLU A 51 16.49 -5.08 -4.90
CA GLU A 51 17.68 -5.93 -4.91
C GLU A 51 17.86 -6.52 -3.53
N MET A 52 17.37 -7.74 -3.37
CA MET A 52 17.41 -8.41 -2.10
C MET A 52 18.89 -8.67 -1.98
N ALA A 53 19.57 -7.90 -1.13
CA ALA A 53 20.76 -8.41 -0.48
C ALA A 53 20.32 -9.78 0.01
N ARG A 54 20.76 -10.82 -0.70
CA ARG A 54 20.39 -12.19 -0.41
C ARG A 54 20.70 -12.32 1.07
N PRO A 55 19.69 -12.55 1.93
CA PRO A 55 19.93 -12.58 3.36
C PRO A 55 21.12 -13.51 3.54
N ASP A 56 22.16 -13.02 4.21
CA ASP A 56 23.21 -13.90 4.71
C ASP A 56 22.48 -15.06 5.40
N ALA A 57 23.00 -16.29 5.33
CA ALA A 57 22.29 -17.49 5.76
C ALA A 57 21.77 -17.47 7.24
N GLU A 58 21.99 -16.37 7.98
CA GLU A 58 21.53 -16.09 9.33
C GLU A 58 20.45 -14.98 9.46
N GLU A 59 20.03 -14.29 8.38
CA GLU A 59 19.01 -13.22 8.43
C GLU A 59 17.58 -13.75 8.19
N PHE A 60 16.73 -13.62 9.21
CA PHE A 60 15.32 -14.00 9.15
C PHE A 60 14.48 -12.91 8.47
N THR A 61 13.76 -13.24 7.39
CA THR A 61 12.85 -12.32 6.70
C THR A 61 11.41 -12.48 7.17
N ALA A 62 10.69 -11.39 7.38
CA ALA A 62 9.27 -11.40 7.70
C ALA A 62 8.53 -10.24 7.03
N ALA A 63 7.24 -10.45 6.74
CA ALA A 63 6.38 -9.43 6.19
C ALA A 63 5.95 -8.41 7.26
N VAL A 64 5.96 -7.13 6.91
CA VAL A 64 5.28 -6.05 7.64
C VAL A 64 4.21 -5.43 6.76
N SER A 65 3.06 -5.08 7.34
CA SER A 65 1.95 -4.49 6.58
C SER A 65 2.10 -2.95 6.53
N LEU A 66 2.46 -2.41 5.37
CA LEU A 66 2.56 -0.97 5.11
C LEU A 66 1.31 -0.42 4.43
N VAL A 67 1.09 0.89 4.55
CA VAL A 67 -0.01 1.58 3.88
C VAL A 67 0.41 1.95 2.47
N CYS A 68 -0.38 1.57 1.48
CA CYS A 68 -0.24 2.07 0.12
C CYS A 68 -1.59 2.16 -0.59
N GLY A 69 -1.89 3.33 -1.17
CA GLY A 69 -3.19 3.61 -1.79
C GLY A 69 -4.39 3.41 -0.85
N GLY A 70 -4.22 3.68 0.44
CA GLY A 70 -5.27 3.52 1.46
C GLY A 70 -5.56 2.08 1.89
N ARG A 71 -4.72 1.11 1.48
CA ARG A 71 -4.82 -0.31 1.81
C ARG A 71 -3.54 -0.78 2.51
N LEU A 72 -3.60 -1.93 3.16
CA LEU A 72 -2.43 -2.61 3.69
C LEU A 72 -1.83 -3.55 2.64
N VAL A 73 -0.52 -3.43 2.44
CA VAL A 73 0.27 -4.26 1.53
C VAL A 73 1.47 -4.79 2.30
N ASP A 74 1.72 -6.09 2.19
CA ASP A 74 2.84 -6.72 2.86
C ASP A 74 4.15 -6.41 2.14
N VAL A 75 5.17 -6.11 2.94
CA VAL A 75 6.53 -5.82 2.48
C VAL A 75 7.50 -6.62 3.32
N ASP A 76 8.35 -7.40 2.68
CA ASP A 76 9.35 -8.20 3.37
C ASP A 76 10.45 -7.33 3.98
N ARG A 77 10.80 -7.61 5.23
CA ARG A 77 11.84 -6.95 6.00
C ARG A 77 12.79 -7.99 6.56
N GLY A 78 14.09 -7.70 6.51
CA GLY A 78 15.08 -8.42 7.31
C GLY A 78 14.90 -8.08 8.79
N LEU A 79 14.73 -9.10 9.63
CA LEU A 79 14.69 -8.95 11.07
C LEU A 79 16.07 -9.23 11.67
N PRO A 80 16.55 -8.41 12.61
CA PRO A 80 17.79 -8.67 13.34
C PRO A 80 17.57 -9.73 14.43
N LEU A 81 17.09 -10.90 14.03
CA LEU A 81 16.84 -12.05 14.90
C LEU A 81 17.68 -13.22 14.41
N ARG A 82 18.32 -13.92 15.37
CA ARG A 82 18.89 -15.24 15.05
C ARG A 82 17.78 -16.26 14.93
N GLU A 83 17.98 -17.30 14.13
CA GLU A 83 16.97 -18.34 13.87
C GLU A 83 16.35 -18.94 15.16
N ARG A 84 17.16 -19.22 16.19
CA ARG A 84 16.68 -19.73 17.49
C ARG A 84 15.75 -18.76 18.24
N GLN A 85 15.76 -17.48 17.89
CA GLN A 85 14.96 -16.42 18.51
C GLN A 85 13.67 -16.14 17.72
N ALA A 86 13.58 -16.61 16.47
CA ALA A 86 12.42 -16.40 15.62
C ALA A 86 11.16 -17.13 16.14
N GLY A 87 11.34 -18.19 16.94
CA GLY A 87 10.24 -18.91 17.59
C GLY A 87 9.71 -18.29 18.88
N ASP A 88 10.33 -17.24 19.43
CA ASP A 88 9.85 -16.54 20.62
C ASP A 88 8.84 -15.45 20.22
N PRO A 89 7.54 -15.58 20.55
CA PRO A 89 6.49 -14.64 20.12
C PRO A 89 6.76 -13.19 20.53
N VAL A 90 7.32 -12.98 21.73
CA VAL A 90 7.56 -11.63 22.27
C VAL A 90 8.75 -10.98 21.58
N ARG A 91 9.81 -11.75 21.30
CA ARG A 91 10.96 -11.24 20.52
C ARG A 91 10.57 -10.95 19.08
N MET A 92 9.77 -11.82 18.48
CA MET A 92 9.21 -11.63 17.15
C MET A 92 8.38 -10.33 17.09
N ALA A 93 7.43 -10.16 18.01
CA ALA A 93 6.59 -8.95 18.08
C ALA A 93 7.42 -7.68 18.22
N ARG A 94 8.48 -7.69 19.06
CA ARG A 94 9.39 -6.54 19.23
C ARG A 94 10.17 -6.22 17.96
N ALA A 95 10.68 -7.24 17.27
CA ALA A 95 11.44 -7.05 16.03
C ALA A 95 10.52 -6.52 14.92
N LEU A 96 9.35 -7.13 14.72
CA LEU A 96 8.35 -6.70 13.76
C LEU A 96 7.87 -5.27 14.02
N LEU A 97 7.55 -4.92 15.26
CA LEU A 97 7.11 -3.57 15.60
C LEU A 97 8.20 -2.52 15.35
N LYS A 98 9.47 -2.89 15.61
CA LYS A 98 10.61 -2.03 15.33
C LYS A 98 10.75 -1.79 13.83
N GLU A 99 10.68 -2.83 13.00
CA GLU A 99 10.75 -2.69 11.54
C GLU A 99 9.54 -1.94 10.97
N LEU A 100 8.32 -2.24 11.44
CA LEU A 100 7.09 -1.58 11.02
C LEU A 100 7.07 -0.08 11.31
N GLY A 101 7.71 0.34 12.40
CA GLY A 101 7.85 1.75 12.77
C GLY A 101 9.01 2.49 12.08
N ARG A 102 9.83 1.82 11.25
CA ARG A 102 10.87 2.50 10.46
C ARG A 102 10.22 3.27 9.32
N ALA A 103 10.83 4.41 8.98
CA ALA A 103 10.46 5.12 7.77
C ALA A 103 10.66 4.18 6.56
N PRO A 104 9.72 4.15 5.59
CA PRO A 104 9.94 3.42 4.36
C PRO A 104 11.24 3.87 3.67
N SER A 105 11.90 2.96 2.96
CA SER A 105 13.07 3.28 2.16
C SER A 105 12.72 4.25 1.04
N ALA A 106 13.72 4.94 0.46
CA ALA A 106 13.48 5.83 -0.68
C ALA A 106 12.81 5.13 -1.88
N GLY A 107 12.99 3.82 -2.04
CA GLY A 107 12.30 3.02 -3.06
C GLY A 107 10.81 2.84 -2.75
N GLU A 108 10.50 2.52 -1.51
CA GLU A 108 9.14 2.36 -1.00
C GLU A 108 8.37 3.68 -0.99
N GLU A 109 8.98 4.77 -0.56
CA GLU A 109 8.36 6.10 -0.59
C GLU A 109 8.01 6.51 -2.02
N ARG A 110 8.94 6.30 -2.98
CA ARG A 110 8.67 6.53 -4.42
C ARG A 110 7.55 5.65 -4.96
N ALA A 111 7.38 4.44 -4.42
CA ALA A 111 6.29 3.54 -4.76
C ALA A 111 4.97 3.85 -4.02
N GLY A 112 4.96 4.84 -3.12
CA GLY A 112 3.77 5.32 -2.40
C GLY A 112 3.49 4.61 -1.07
N PHE A 113 4.46 3.89 -0.52
CA PHE A 113 4.33 3.25 0.79
C PHE A 113 4.53 4.26 1.93
N SER A 114 3.81 4.05 3.02
CA SER A 114 3.88 4.82 4.26
C SER A 114 3.60 3.94 5.47
N THR A 115 3.92 4.43 6.67
CA THR A 115 3.56 3.80 7.94
C THR A 115 3.03 4.84 8.91
N ASP A 116 1.92 4.52 9.57
CA ASP A 116 1.35 5.33 10.66
C ASP A 116 1.93 4.93 12.02
N VAL A 117 2.65 3.79 12.08
CA VAL A 117 3.23 3.27 13.31
C VAL A 117 4.43 4.12 13.71
N ARG A 118 4.34 4.75 14.88
CA ARG A 118 5.42 5.59 15.40
C ARG A 118 6.60 4.73 15.84
N ARG A 119 7.81 5.15 15.49
CA ARG A 119 9.08 4.49 15.84
C ARG A 119 9.35 4.30 17.35
N ARG A 120 8.60 5.00 18.22
CA ARG A 120 8.68 4.89 19.69
C ARG A 120 7.62 3.97 20.29
N LEU A 121 6.71 3.40 19.49
CA LEU A 121 5.76 2.42 19.98
C LEU A 121 6.53 1.16 20.42
N THR A 122 6.24 0.69 21.63
CA THR A 122 6.91 -0.48 22.23
C THR A 122 5.90 -1.59 22.46
N VAL A 123 6.41 -2.82 22.54
CA VAL A 123 5.65 -4.01 22.92
C VAL A 123 6.45 -4.85 23.91
N SER A 124 5.76 -5.34 24.94
CA SER A 124 6.27 -6.34 25.87
C SER A 124 5.39 -7.59 25.84
N GLY A 125 5.87 -8.65 26.48
CA GLY A 125 5.08 -9.85 26.69
C GLY A 125 3.95 -9.65 27.70
N PRO A 126 3.31 -10.75 28.12
CA PRO A 126 2.23 -10.72 29.08
C PRO A 126 2.65 -10.09 30.41
N GLY A 127 1.75 -9.34 31.02
CA GLY A 127 1.83 -8.92 32.42
C GLY A 127 1.48 -10.05 33.38
N GLU A 128 1.44 -9.74 34.67
CA GLU A 128 1.01 -10.70 35.69
C GLU A 128 -0.48 -11.05 35.50
N GLY A 129 -0.79 -12.35 35.44
CA GLY A 129 -2.17 -12.85 35.23
C GLY A 129 -2.64 -12.85 33.77
N ASP A 130 -1.87 -12.29 32.84
CA ASP A 130 -2.20 -12.33 31.42
C ASP A 130 -2.04 -13.74 30.83
N PRO A 131 -2.83 -14.09 29.80
CA PRO A 131 -2.60 -15.31 29.04
C PRO A 131 -1.26 -15.23 28.29
N ARG A 132 -0.64 -16.39 28.05
CA ARG A 132 0.74 -16.49 27.52
C ARG A 132 0.93 -15.78 26.18
N GLU A 133 -0.10 -15.76 25.34
CA GLU A 133 -0.11 -15.11 24.03
C GLU A 133 -0.31 -13.59 24.06
N ALA A 134 -0.60 -13.00 25.23
CA ALA A 134 -0.86 -11.57 25.32
C ALA A 134 0.40 -10.74 25.05
N LEU A 135 0.19 -9.62 24.36
CA LEU A 135 1.20 -8.61 24.13
C LEU A 135 0.70 -7.26 24.67
N ARG A 136 1.60 -6.55 25.34
CA ARG A 136 1.33 -5.27 26.00
C ARG A 136 2.00 -4.15 25.23
N LEU A 137 1.21 -3.27 24.61
CA LEU A 137 1.73 -2.07 23.96
C LEU A 137 2.08 -1.01 25.00
N GLY A 138 3.07 -0.17 24.70
CA GLY A 138 3.45 0.99 25.54
C GLY A 138 2.38 2.09 25.61
N THR A 139 1.25 1.94 24.92
CA THR A 139 0.06 2.78 24.95
C THR A 139 -1.17 1.90 24.80
N LEU A 140 -2.35 2.39 25.18
CA LEU A 140 -3.60 1.73 24.86
C LEU A 140 -3.74 1.53 23.34
N PRO A 141 -4.10 0.33 22.84
CA PRO A 141 -4.30 0.07 21.41
C PRO A 141 -5.30 1.04 20.75
N GLU A 142 -6.35 1.42 21.47
CA GLU A 142 -7.38 2.39 21.04
C GLU A 142 -6.87 3.84 20.88
N ASN A 143 -5.69 4.16 21.43
CA ASN A 143 -5.05 5.47 21.21
C ASN A 143 -4.23 5.54 19.93
N LEU A 144 -4.06 4.42 19.21
CA LEU A 144 -3.41 4.40 17.90
C LEU A 144 -4.36 4.97 16.83
N SER A 145 -3.80 5.49 15.74
CA SER A 145 -4.64 5.77 14.55
C SER A 145 -5.23 4.46 14.03
N VAL A 146 -6.36 4.55 13.32
CA VAL A 146 -7.01 3.38 12.72
C VAL A 146 -6.06 2.60 11.79
N PHE A 147 -5.20 3.30 11.05
CA PHE A 147 -4.16 2.69 10.24
C PHE A 147 -3.05 2.06 11.10
N ALA A 148 -2.53 2.74 12.11
CA ALA A 148 -1.48 2.19 12.97
C ALA A 148 -1.94 0.90 13.68
N LEU A 149 -3.17 0.88 14.21
CA LEU A 149 -3.73 -0.33 14.82
C LEU A 149 -3.87 -1.46 13.81
N ALA A 150 -4.42 -1.18 12.62
CA ALA A 150 -4.58 -2.16 11.56
C ALA A 150 -3.23 -2.72 11.10
N GLN A 151 -2.21 -1.87 10.91
CA GLN A 151 -0.86 -2.27 10.54
C GLN A 151 -0.23 -3.20 11.60
N VAL A 152 -0.34 -2.86 12.89
CA VAL A 152 0.19 -3.68 13.99
C VAL A 152 -0.50 -5.04 14.03
N VAL A 153 -1.83 -5.07 14.00
CA VAL A 153 -2.61 -6.31 14.09
C VAL A 153 -2.34 -7.21 12.88
N CYS A 154 -2.36 -6.67 11.66
CA CYS A 154 -2.10 -7.44 10.45
C CYS A 154 -0.65 -7.91 10.32
N THR A 155 0.32 -7.17 10.87
CA THR A 155 1.71 -7.62 10.92
C THR A 155 1.87 -8.78 11.91
N PHE A 156 1.32 -8.67 13.12
CA PHE A 156 1.46 -9.71 14.14
C PHE A 156 0.70 -10.99 13.78
N ALA A 157 -0.50 -10.87 13.19
CA ALA A 157 -1.32 -12.00 12.74
C ALA A 157 -0.62 -12.92 11.73
N GLN A 158 0.38 -12.40 10.99
CA GLN A 158 1.15 -13.14 9.98
C GLN A 158 2.45 -13.75 10.54
N SER A 159 2.60 -13.78 11.86
CA SER A 159 3.85 -14.15 12.51
C SER A 159 3.61 -15.07 13.72
N PRO A 160 4.68 -15.65 14.29
CA PRO A 160 4.61 -16.35 15.57
C PRO A 160 4.09 -15.53 16.76
N ALA A 161 3.91 -14.21 16.61
CA ALA A 161 3.28 -13.36 17.61
C ALA A 161 1.75 -13.53 17.71
N ALA A 162 1.13 -14.19 16.72
CA ALA A 162 -0.30 -14.48 16.73
C ALA A 162 -0.64 -15.61 17.71
N ALA A 163 -1.87 -15.58 18.22
CA ALA A 163 -2.48 -16.72 18.87
C ALA A 163 -2.72 -17.86 17.85
N SER A 164 -3.05 -19.05 18.34
CA SER A 164 -3.24 -20.24 17.50
C SER A 164 -4.38 -20.13 16.47
N ASP A 165 -5.34 -19.23 16.70
CA ASP A 165 -6.46 -18.92 15.80
C ASP A 165 -6.11 -17.81 14.80
N GLY A 166 -4.86 -17.32 14.77
CA GLY A 166 -4.40 -16.23 13.92
C GLY A 166 -4.80 -14.82 14.41
N SER A 167 -5.48 -14.72 15.55
CA SER A 167 -5.80 -13.44 16.18
C SER A 167 -4.64 -12.91 17.01
N VAL A 168 -4.71 -11.64 17.41
CA VAL A 168 -3.67 -10.98 18.21
C VAL A 168 -4.28 -10.48 19.50
N VAL A 169 -3.77 -10.95 20.64
CA VAL A 169 -4.23 -10.48 21.96
C VAL A 169 -3.38 -9.28 22.37
N LEU A 170 -3.96 -8.09 22.36
CA LEU A 170 -3.28 -6.84 22.70
C LEU A 170 -3.93 -6.16 23.90
N GLY A 171 -3.10 -5.61 24.78
CA GLY A 171 -3.49 -4.63 25.80
C GLY A 171 -2.58 -3.41 25.79
N GLY A 172 -2.93 -2.42 26.59
CA GLY A 172 -2.03 -1.31 26.91
C GLY A 172 -1.13 -1.59 28.12
N PRO A 173 -0.47 -0.56 28.66
CA PRO A 173 0.39 -0.68 29.83
C PRO A 173 -0.33 -1.21 31.08
N ALA A 174 0.44 -1.68 32.05
CA ALA A 174 -0.03 -2.17 33.35
C ALA A 174 -1.15 -3.22 33.20
N ASP A 175 -2.30 -3.01 33.85
CA ASP A 175 -3.46 -3.88 33.92
C ASP A 175 -4.56 -3.49 32.92
N ALA A 176 -4.26 -2.65 31.94
CA ALA A 176 -5.23 -2.23 30.92
C ALA A 176 -5.93 -3.45 30.27
N PRO A 177 -7.24 -3.39 29.96
CA PRO A 177 -7.96 -4.55 29.45
C PRO A 177 -7.34 -5.14 28.19
N LEU A 178 -7.27 -6.47 28.13
CA LEU A 178 -6.87 -7.20 26.93
C LEU A 178 -8.04 -7.32 25.95
N ARG A 179 -7.76 -7.14 24.67
CA ARG A 179 -8.69 -7.49 23.59
C ARG A 179 -8.02 -8.37 22.56
N ARG A 180 -8.80 -9.29 21.99
CA ARG A 180 -8.42 -10.15 20.88
C ARG A 180 -8.80 -9.44 19.58
N TYR A 181 -7.82 -9.13 18.73
CA TYR A 181 -7.99 -8.44 17.46
C TYR A 181 -7.83 -9.39 16.28
N SER A 182 -8.57 -9.16 15.20
CA SER A 182 -8.48 -9.94 13.98
C SER A 182 -8.08 -9.07 12.79
N CYS A 183 -7.12 -9.54 11.99
CA CYS A 183 -6.83 -8.95 10.68
C CYS A 183 -7.71 -9.62 9.63
N THR A 184 -8.85 -9.01 9.29
CA THR A 184 -9.72 -9.49 8.21
C THR A 184 -9.33 -8.88 6.87
N ASP A 185 -9.86 -9.42 5.78
CA ASP A 185 -9.67 -8.85 4.44
C ASP A 185 -10.22 -7.42 4.35
N GLU A 186 -11.30 -7.09 5.06
CA GLU A 186 -11.82 -5.72 5.14
C GLU A 186 -10.84 -4.78 5.83
N VAL A 187 -10.19 -5.22 6.91
CA VAL A 187 -9.14 -4.43 7.59
C VAL A 187 -7.95 -4.21 6.66
N ARG A 188 -7.55 -5.21 5.88
CA ARG A 188 -6.46 -5.09 4.90
C ARG A 188 -6.81 -4.16 3.75
N THR A 189 -8.05 -4.23 3.24
CA THR A 189 -8.47 -3.47 2.06
C THR A 189 -8.97 -2.06 2.35
N ARG A 190 -9.48 -1.79 3.57
CA ARG A 190 -10.05 -0.49 3.94
C ARG A 190 -9.77 -0.12 5.40
N PRO A 191 -8.52 -0.14 5.88
CA PRO A 191 -8.16 0.13 7.29
C PRO A 191 -8.62 1.51 7.80
N GLY A 192 -8.79 2.50 6.91
CA GLY A 192 -9.27 3.83 7.27
C GLY A 192 -10.77 3.92 7.58
N THR A 193 -11.57 2.91 7.20
CA THR A 193 -13.04 2.92 7.38
C THR A 193 -13.59 1.64 8.00
N ALA A 194 -12.93 0.50 7.82
CA ALA A 194 -13.26 -0.74 8.49
C ALA A 194 -12.60 -0.77 9.88
N PRO A 195 -13.36 -0.84 10.99
CA PRO A 195 -12.76 -0.97 12.31
C PRO A 195 -12.03 -2.31 12.40
N THR A 196 -10.88 -2.35 13.08
CA THR A 196 -10.22 -3.62 13.43
C THR A 196 -11.09 -4.38 14.43
N PRO A 197 -11.71 -5.52 14.05
CA PRO A 197 -12.61 -6.24 14.93
C PRO A 197 -11.89 -6.65 16.19
N ALA A 198 -12.57 -6.52 17.33
CA ALA A 198 -12.00 -6.95 18.59
C ALA A 198 -13.05 -7.49 19.55
N GLN A 199 -12.60 -8.44 20.37
CA GLN A 199 -13.39 -9.08 21.40
C GLN A 199 -12.70 -8.93 22.74
N THR A 200 -13.45 -8.74 23.81
CA THR A 200 -12.91 -8.75 25.18
C THR A 200 -12.32 -10.12 25.47
N VAL A 201 -11.11 -10.15 26.04
CA VAL A 201 -10.54 -11.40 26.55
C VAL A 201 -11.06 -11.59 27.97
N SER A 202 -11.79 -12.68 28.19
CA SER A 202 -12.20 -13.06 29.55
C SER A 202 -10.96 -13.45 30.36
N PRO A 203 -10.87 -13.02 31.63
CA PRO A 203 -9.80 -13.44 32.54
C PRO A 203 -9.83 -14.94 32.84
#